data_AF-A0A7T4C5F7-F1
#
_entry.id   AF-A0A7T4C5F7-F1
#
_cell.length_a   1.000
_cell.length_b   1.000
_cell.length_c   1.000
_cell.angle_alpha   90.00
_cell.angle_beta   90.00
_cell.angle_gamma   90.00
#
_symmetry.space_group_name_H-M   'P 1'
#
loop_
_entity.id
_entity.type
_entity.pdbx_description
1 polymer ?
#
loop_
_entity_poly.entity_id
_entity_poly.type
_entity_poly.pdbx_seq_one_letter_code
_entity_poly.pdbx_strand_id
1 'polypeptide(L)' 'MSFQVEQETLEPIHPSGSMVGLDAGIAKLATLSDGTVFEPVNSFKTNQTKLARLQRQLSKR' A
#
# COMPACT_ATOMS: atom_id res chain seq x y z
N MET A 1 -15.05 -17.06 9.65
CA MET A 1 -15.47 -16.23 10.79
C MET A 1 -14.55 -15.04 10.87
N SER A 2 -15.04 -13.83 10.59
CA SER A 2 -14.32 -12.59 10.89
C SER A 2 -14.92 -11.99 12.15
N PHE A 3 -14.09 -11.51 13.06
CA PHE A 3 -14.53 -10.85 14.28
C PHE A 3 -13.93 -9.44 14.28
N GLN A 4 -14.76 -8.46 14.59
CA GLN A 4 -14.30 -7.11 14.86
C GLN A 4 -13.94 -7.02 16.34
N VAL A 5 -12.82 -6.38 16.65
CA VAL A 5 -12.40 -6.09 18.02
C VAL A 5 -11.99 -4.63 18.12
N GLU A 6 -12.24 -4.07 19.29
CA GLU A 6 -11.65 -2.81 19.69
C GLU A 6 -10.30 -3.10 20.36
N GLN A 7 -9.29 -2.29 20.05
CA GLN A 7 -7.97 -2.39 20.65
C GLN A 7 -7.62 -1.03 21.24
N GLU A 8 -7.39 -0.98 22.55
CA GLU A 8 -6.79 0.17 23.19
C GLU A 8 -5.34 0.31 22.72
N THR A 9 -5.00 1.48 22.18
CA THR A 9 -3.63 1.83 21.77
C THR A 9 -3.21 3.07 22.54
N LEU A 10 -1.95 3.09 22.96
CA LEU A 10 -1.37 4.29 23.58
C LEU A 10 -1.29 5.42 22.55
N GLU A 11 -1.30 6.66 23.02
CA GLU A 11 -1.02 7.80 22.14
C GLU A 11 0.36 7.60 21.49
N PRO A 12 0.44 7.66 20.14
CA PRO A 12 1.70 7.44 19.45
C PRO A 12 2.64 8.61 19.71
N ILE A 13 3.64 8.40 20.58
CA ILE A 13 4.75 9.32 20.75
C ILE A 13 5.78 9.00 19.68
N HIS A 14 5.90 9.88 18.68
CA HIS A 14 6.88 9.71 17.63
C HIS A 14 8.29 9.99 18.18
N PRO A 15 9.25 9.04 18.08
CA PRO A 15 10.58 9.20 18.67
C PRO A 15 11.48 10.20 17.93
N SER A 16 11.10 10.62 16.71
CA SER A 16 11.90 11.56 15.92
C SER A 16 11.65 13.02 16.32
N GLY A 17 12.73 13.80 16.40
CA GLY A 17 12.69 15.27 16.48
C GLY A 17 12.66 15.97 15.11
N SER A 18 12.62 15.21 14.01
CA SER A 18 12.58 15.72 12.64
C SER A 18 11.33 15.26 11.88
N MET A 19 10.96 16.02 10.85
CA MET A 19 9.87 15.71 9.94
C MET A 19 10.43 15.38 8.55
N VAL A 20 9.84 14.37 7.90
CA VAL A 20 10.15 14.00 6.52
C VAL A 20 8.85 14.06 5.71
N GLY A 21 8.85 14.81 4.62
CA GLY A 21 7.73 14.90 3.68
C GLY A 21 7.65 13.66 2.79
N LEU A 22 6.43 13.29 2.38
CA LEU A 22 6.15 12.17 1.49
C LEU A 22 5.49 12.68 0.21
N ASP A 23 6.10 12.41 -0.94
CA ASP A 23 5.49 12.59 -2.27
C ASP A 23 5.21 11.21 -2.89
N ALA A 24 3.93 10.88 -3.08
CA ALA A 24 3.52 9.56 -3.57
C ALA A 24 3.08 9.61 -5.03
N GLY A 25 3.50 8.61 -5.82
CA GLY A 25 3.27 8.61 -7.27
C GLY A 25 3.15 7.22 -7.90
N ILE A 26 2.91 7.21 -9.22
CA ILE A 26 2.76 5.98 -10.01
C ILE A 26 4.13 5.49 -10.53
N ALA A 27 4.96 6.42 -11.01
CA ALA A 27 6.29 6.11 -11.54
C ALA A 27 7.32 5.86 -10.42
N LYS A 28 7.15 6.53 -9.28
CA LYS A 28 7.85 6.31 -8.02
C LYS A 28 6.78 6.17 -6.96
N LEU A 29 6.77 5.05 -6.24
CA LEU A 29 5.73 4.77 -5.26
C LEU A 29 5.69 5.85 -4.19
N ALA A 30 6.87 6.19 -3.67
CA ALA A 30 7.05 7.25 -2.69
C ALA A 30 8.44 7.86 -2.81
N THR A 31 8.54 9.18 -2.70
CA THR A 31 9.79 9.91 -2.52
C THR A 31 9.71 10.65 -1.20
N LEU A 32 10.71 10.47 -0.36
CA LEU A 32 10.85 11.18 0.90
C LEU A 32 11.66 12.46 0.71
N SER A 33 11.40 13.48 1.53
CA SER A 33 12.15 14.75 1.47
C SER A 33 13.63 14.61 1.84
N ASP A 34 14.03 13.47 2.43
CA ASP A 34 15.42 13.11 2.68
C ASP A 34 16.15 12.50 1.46
N GLY A 35 15.44 12.35 0.34
CA GLY A 35 15.96 11.79 -0.90
C GLY A 35 15.73 10.28 -1.08
N THR A 36 15.16 9.59 -0.09
CA THR A 36 14.81 8.16 -0.21
C THR A 36 13.70 7.96 -1.25
N VAL A 37 13.90 7.02 -2.17
CA VAL A 37 12.91 6.68 -3.21
C VAL A 37 12.48 5.22 -3.06
N PHE A 38 11.17 5.01 -3.03
CA PHE A 38 10.52 3.72 -3.10
C PHE A 38 10.01 3.48 -4.52
N GLU A 39 10.50 2.42 -5.15
CA GLU A 39 10.11 2.03 -6.52
C GLU A 39 8.70 1.42 -6.57
N PRO A 40 7.97 1.55 -7.70
CA PRO A 40 6.63 0.99 -7.85
C PRO A 40 6.66 -0.54 -7.92
N VAL A 41 5.81 -1.17 -7.11
CA VAL A 41 5.68 -2.64 -7.03
C VAL A 41 5.04 -3.23 -8.30
N ASN A 42 4.26 -2.43 -9.05
CA ASN A 42 3.62 -2.83 -10.31
C ASN A 42 2.80 -4.14 -10.24
N SER A 43 2.28 -4.47 -9.05
CA SER A 43 1.61 -5.75 -8.76
C SER A 43 0.39 -5.99 -9.66
N PHE A 44 -0.36 -4.94 -9.99
CA PHE A 44 -1.48 -5.03 -10.93
C PHE A 44 -1.01 -5.45 -12.33
N LYS A 45 0.01 -4.78 -12.88
CA LYS A 45 0.57 -5.09 -14.21
C LYS A 45 1.06 -6.54 -14.26
N THR A 46 1.77 -6.98 -13.23
CA THR A 46 2.28 -8.36 -13.11
C THR A 46 1.14 -9.39 -13.07
N ASN A 47 0.03 -9.08 -12.41
CA ASN A 47 -1.07 -10.03 -12.19
C ASN A 47 -2.25 -9.84 -13.14
N GLN A 48 -2.20 -8.89 -14.08
CA GLN A 48 -3.35 -8.45 -14.88
C GLN A 48 -4.04 -9.62 -15.61
N THR A 49 -3.27 -10.48 -16.29
CA THR A 49 -3.81 -11.63 -17.02
C THR A 49 -4.48 -12.64 -16.08
N LYS A 50 -3.86 -12.91 -14.91
CA LYS A 50 -4.41 -13.81 -13.91
C LYS A 50 -5.70 -13.26 -13.32
N LEU A 51 -5.73 -11.97 -12.98
CA LEU A 51 -6.90 -11.26 -12.47
C LEU A 51 -8.05 -11.30 -13.47
N ALA A 52 -7.80 -10.96 -14.74
CA ALA A 52 -8.82 -11.00 -15.80
C ALA A 52 -9.41 -12.41 -16.01
N ARG A 53 -8.57 -13.46 -15.93
CA ARG A 53 -9.03 -14.85 -16.00
C ARG A 53 -9.94 -15.20 -14.83
N LEU A 54 -9.52 -14.86 -13.61
CA LEU A 54 -10.27 -15.17 -12.39
C LEU A 54 -11.59 -14.39 -12.33
N GLN A 55 -11.59 -13.11 -12.71
CA GLN A 55 -12.80 -12.29 -12.79
C GLN A 55 -13.81 -12.90 -13.78
N ARG A 56 -13.38 -13.31 -14.98
CA ARG A 56 -14.26 -13.99 -15.94
C ARG A 56 -14.82 -15.31 -15.43
N GLN A 57 -14.04 -16.06 -14.65
CA GLN A 57 -14.52 -17.30 -14.02
C GLN A 57 -15.58 -17.01 -12.95
N LEU A 58 -15.39 -15.95 -12.15
CA LEU A 58 -16.38 -15.51 -11.16
C LEU A 58 -17.66 -15.01 -11.80
N SER A 59 -17.61 -14.25 -12.89
CA SER A 59 -18.80 -13.76 -13.60
C SER A 59 -19.61 -14.86 -14.31
N LYS A 60 -19.05 -16.06 -14.45
CA LYS A 60 -19.71 -17.24 -15.05
C LYS A 60 -20.27 -18.20 -13.99
N ARG A 61 -20.12 -17.85 -12.71
CA ARG A 61 -20.80 -18.51 -11.58
C ARG A 61 -22.05 -17.73 -11.22
#